data_AF-A0A1F4HUB5-F1
#
_entry.id   AF-A0A1F4HUB5-F1
#
_cell.length_a   1.000
_cell.length_b   1.000
_cell.length_c   1.000
_cell.angle_alpha   90.00
_cell.angle_beta   90.00
_cell.angle_gamma   90.00
#
_symmetry.space_group_name_H-M   'P 1'
#
loop_
_entity.id
_entity.type
_entity.pdbx_description
1 polymer ?
#
loop_
_entity_poly.entity_id
_entity_poly.type
_entity_poly.pdbx_seq_one_letter_code
_entity_poly.pdbx_strand_id
1 'polypeptide(L)' 'MPTDHVEMMTKELVPAMTRVSVEILGGQPDSVDIIIDIKRENRSTAASPGRSPETDSRLGQSL' A
#
# COMPACT_ATOMS: atom_id res chain seq x y z
N MET A 1 23.61 0.99 -1.06
CA MET A 1 22.44 0.62 -1.87
C MET A 1 21.21 0.89 -1.02
N PRO A 2 20.18 1.60 -1.53
CA PRO A 2 18.90 1.73 -0.84
C PRO A 2 18.20 0.38 -0.76
N THR A 3 17.60 0.11 0.41
CA THR A 3 16.85 -1.13 0.66
C THR A 3 15.47 -0.77 1.21
N ASP A 4 14.42 -1.18 0.50
CA ASP A 4 13.03 -0.97 0.88
C ASP A 4 12.44 -2.27 1.46
N HIS A 5 11.87 -2.19 2.66
CA HIS A 5 11.14 -3.32 3.28
C HIS A 5 9.65 -3.05 3.23
N VAL A 6 8.89 -3.96 2.60
CA VAL A 6 7.46 -3.73 2.36
C VAL A 6 6.63 -4.97 2.67
N GLU A 7 5.58 -4.74 3.45
CA GLU A 7 4.55 -5.72 3.71
C GLU A 7 3.38 -5.48 2.76
N MET A 8 3.15 -6.42 1.84
CA MET A 8 2.16 -6.25 0.77
C MET A 8 1.58 -7.58 0.31
N MET A 9 0.40 -7.53 -0.33
CA MET A 9 -0.31 -8.73 -0.78
C MET A 9 0.03 -9.16 -2.21
N THR A 10 0.78 -8.34 -2.96
CA THR A 10 1.12 -8.59 -4.37
C THR A 10 2.47 -8.00 -4.71
N LYS A 11 3.18 -8.60 -5.68
CA LYS A 11 4.49 -8.11 -6.19
C LYS A 11 4.37 -7.04 -7.27
N GLU A 12 3.16 -6.74 -7.74
CA GLU A 12 2.96 -5.83 -8.88
C GLU A 12 3.38 -4.37 -8.60
N LEU A 13 3.57 -4.00 -7.33
CA LEU A 13 4.02 -2.65 -6.96
C LEU A 13 5.53 -2.44 -7.12
N VAL A 14 6.32 -3.52 -7.25
CA VAL A 14 7.79 -3.47 -7.33
C VAL A 14 8.30 -2.50 -8.41
N PRO A 15 7.81 -2.53 -9.67
CA PRO A 15 8.32 -1.63 -10.71
C PRO A 15 8.05 -0.15 -10.40
N ALA A 16 6.90 0.15 -9.80
CA ALA A 16 6.57 1.51 -9.38
C ALA A 16 7.47 1.97 -8.24
N MET A 17 7.75 1.11 -7.25
CA MET A 17 8.69 1.42 -6.17
C MET A 17 10.10 1.65 -6.68
N THR A 18 10.63 0.75 -7.50
CA THR A 18 11.97 0.90 -8.10
C THR A 18 12.08 2.22 -8.86
N ARG A 19 11.05 2.60 -9.63
CA ARG A 19 11.02 3.88 -10.34
C ARG A 19 11.09 5.07 -9.37
N VAL A 20 10.25 5.09 -8.34
CA VAL A 20 10.20 6.19 -7.37
C VAL A 20 11.51 6.28 -6.58
N SER A 21 12.08 5.14 -6.15
CA SER A 21 13.33 5.09 -5.41
C SER A 21 14.49 5.65 -6.25
N VAL A 22 14.58 5.30 -7.54
CA VAL A 22 15.59 5.88 -8.45
C VAL A 22 15.35 7.37 -8.70
N GLU A 23 14.09 7.79 -8.85
CA GLU A 23 13.74 9.19 -9.10
C GLU A 23 14.11 10.11 -7.92
N ILE A 24 13.86 9.65 -6.69
CA ILE A 24 14.08 10.45 -5.47
C ILE A 24 15.53 10.38 -5.00
N LEU A 25 16.11 9.18 -4.96
CA LEU A 25 17.43 8.95 -4.35
C LEU A 25 18.57 9.03 -5.37
N GLY A 26 18.25 9.04 -6.66
CA GLY A 26 19.21 8.89 -7.74
C GLY A 26 19.76 7.46 -7.84
N GLY A 27 20.44 7.16 -8.94
CA GLY A 27 21.08 5.86 -9.18
C GLY A 27 20.46 5.09 -10.34
N GLN A 28 20.64 3.77 -10.33
CA GLN A 28 20.16 2.86 -11.37
C GLN A 28 19.18 1.83 -10.78
N PRO A 29 18.22 1.31 -11.56
CA PRO A 29 17.25 0.32 -11.07
C PRO A 29 17.90 -0.87 -10.35
N ASP A 30 19.01 -1.38 -10.90
CA ASP A 30 19.74 -2.54 -10.36
C ASP A 30 20.45 -2.27 -9.02
N SER A 31 20.45 -1.00 -8.56
CA SER A 31 21.00 -0.61 -7.27
C SER A 31 19.97 -0.59 -6.13
N VAL A 32 18.69 -0.85 -6.44
CA VAL A 32 17.57 -0.84 -5.48
C VAL A 32 17.24 -2.26 -5.04
N ASP A 33 17.38 -2.53 -3.74
CA ASP A 33 16.99 -3.80 -3.14
C ASP A 33 15.59 -3.69 -2.52
N ILE A 34 14.65 -4.57 -2.91
CA ILE A 34 13.29 -4.58 -2.36
C ILE A 34 13.01 -5.93 -1.71
N ILE A 35 12.73 -5.90 -0.40
CA ILE A 35 12.35 -7.07 0.38
C ILE A 35 10.84 -7.05 0.58
N ILE A 36 10.17 -8.12 0.12
CA ILE A 36 8.70 -8.23 0.14
C ILE A 36 8.29 -9.38 1.05
N ASP A 37 7.55 -9.07 2.12
CA ASP A 37 6.87 -10.10 2.91
C ASP A 37 5.40 -10.22 2.47
N ILE A 38 5.06 -11.33 1.83
CA ILE A 38 3.72 -11.64 1.32
C ILE A 38 3.08 -12.68 2.21
N LYS A 39 2.35 -12.21 3.21
CA LYS A 39 1.63 -13.02 4.18
C LYS A 39 0.19 -12.50 4.30
N ARG A 40 -0.80 -13.38 4.18
CA ARG A 40 -2.21 -12.99 4.29
C ARG A 40 -2.52 -12.50 5.70
N GLU A 41 -1.85 -13.08 6.69
CA GLU A 41 -1.93 -12.75 8.10
C GLU A 41 -1.38 -11.36 8.44
N ASN A 42 -0.48 -10.78 7.63
CA ASN A 42 0.03 -9.42 7.85
C ASN A 42 -1.02 -8.33 7.49
N ARG A 43 -2.16 -8.70 6.90
CA ARG A 43 -3.22 -7.73 6.57
C ARG A 43 -4.05 -7.39 7.80
N SER A 44 -3.58 -6.41 8.56
CA SER A 44 -4.39 -5.70 9.55
C SER A 44 -4.44 -4.22 9.19
N THR A 45 -5.46 -3.82 8.41
CA THR A 45 -5.83 -2.41 8.41
C THR A 45 -6.34 -2.11 9.80
N ALA A 46 -5.69 -1.21 10.53
CA ALA A 46 -6.22 -0.72 11.80
C ALA A 46 -7.63 -0.18 11.53
N ALA A 47 -8.63 -1.02 11.77
CA ALA A 47 -10.01 -0.66 11.60
C ALA A 47 -10.31 0.35 12.71
N SER A 48 -10.54 1.61 12.34
CA SER A 48 -11.58 2.35 13.07
C SER A 48 -12.87 1.54 12.87
N PRO A 49 -13.50 1.04 13.94
CA PRO A 49 -14.66 0.19 13.81
C PRO A 49 -15.82 1.05 13.29
N GLY A 50 -16.27 0.78 12.07
CA GLY A 50 -17.51 1.35 11.55
C GLY A 50 -17.33 2.53 10.61
N ARG A 51 -17.00 2.24 9.35
CA ARG A 51 -17.62 2.93 8.22
C ARG A 51 -17.54 2.04 7.00
N SER A 52 -18.63 1.31 6.74
CA SER A 52 -18.90 0.92 5.38
C SER A 52 -19.45 2.14 4.62
N PRO A 53 -19.08 2.34 3.34
CA PRO A 53 -19.50 3.49 2.54
C PRO A 53 -20.98 3.43 2.08
N GLU A 54 -21.72 2.41 2.51
CA GLU A 54 -23.10 2.13 2.09
C GLU A 54 -24.18 2.74 3.00
N THR A 55 -23.79 3.47 4.06
CA THR A 55 -24.75 4.05 5.03
C THR A 55 -25.11 5.51 4.80
N ASP A 56 -24.80 6.10 3.64
CA ASP A 56 -25.14 7.49 3.31
C ASP A 56 -26.26 7.58 2.25
N SER A 57 -27.42 7.00 2.56
CA SER A 57 -28.64 7.15 1.75
C SER A 57 -29.91 7.32 2.59
N ARG A 58 -29.79 7.73 3.86
CA ARG A 58 -30.95 7.95 4.75
C ARG A 58 -30.97 9.29 5.50
N LEU A 59 -30.30 10.33 4.98
CA LEU A 59 -30.58 11.71 5.39
C LEU A 59 -31.44 12.41 4.34
N GLY A 60 -32.58 11.79 4.04
CA GLY A 60 -33.54 12.30 3.07
C GLY A 60 -34.84 11.53 3.07
N GLN A 61 -35.52 11.43 4.24
CA GLN A 61 -36.98 11.31 4.37
C GLN A 61 -37.44 11.12 5.83
N SER A 62 -38.49 11.87 6.21
CA SER A 62 -39.30 11.83 7.45
C SER A 62 -38.65 12.37 8.73
N LEU A 63 -39.22 13.34 9.47
CA LEU A 63 -40.54 14.01 9.51
C LEU A 63 -40.33 15.45 9.97
#